data_AF-A0AAQ4E5J3-F1
#
_entry.id   AF-A0AAQ4E5J3-F1
#
_cell.length_a   1.000
_cell.length_b   1.000
_cell.length_c   1.000
_cell.angle_alpha   90.00
_cell.angle_beta   90.00
_cell.angle_gamma   90.00
#
_symmetry.space_group_name_H-M   'P 1'
#
loop_
_entity.id
_entity.type
_entity.pdbx_description
1 polymer ?
#
loop_
_entity_poly.entity_id
_entity_poly.type
_entity_poly.pdbx_seq_one_letter_code
_entity_poly.pdbx_strand_id
1 'polypeptide(L)'
;MIEVVRNAKTVMNIQKKGGRMAAFQVDSTQLHKWIKEKNKGDRYKQAIETFTLSCAGYCVATFILGIGDRNPDNIMVNEEGQIFHIDFGHFLGHFKKKFGINRERVPFVLTEDFLHVIAKGQENPRKSKEFQRQAAAVFLFFAHFA
;
A
#
# COMPACT_ATOMS: atom_id res chain seq x y z
N MET A 1 8.38 -19.04 14.47
CA MET A 1 8.37 -19.61 13.11
C MET A 1 7.65 -18.62 12.21
N ILE A 2 8.22 -18.25 11.07
CA ILE A 2 7.62 -17.27 10.12
C ILE A 2 7.13 -18.06 8.90
N GLU A 3 5.87 -17.88 8.51
CA GLU A 3 5.32 -18.48 7.28
C GLU A 3 5.66 -17.63 6.06
N VAL A 4 6.05 -18.29 4.97
CA VAL A 4 6.38 -17.61 3.72
C VAL A 4 5.15 -17.51 2.83
N VAL A 5 4.70 -16.30 2.56
CA VAL A 5 3.71 -16.03 1.50
C VAL A 5 4.40 -16.15 0.15
N ARG A 6 4.03 -17.17 -0.62
CA ARG A 6 4.60 -17.42 -1.96
C ARG A 6 4.16 -16.34 -2.95
N ASN A 7 4.94 -16.16 -4.01
CA ASN A 7 4.66 -15.23 -5.10
C ASN A 7 4.45 -13.78 -4.64
N ALA A 8 5.05 -13.39 -3.51
CA ALA A 8 4.99 -12.03 -3.00
C ALA A 8 6.33 -11.32 -3.12
N LYS A 9 6.28 -10.00 -3.29
CA LYS A 9 7.46 -9.12 -3.33
C LYS A 9 7.20 -7.88 -2.52
N THR A 10 8.25 -7.34 -1.91
CA THR A 10 8.18 -6.03 -1.28
C THR A 10 7.90 -4.96 -2.33
N VAL A 11 7.15 -3.92 -1.97
CA VAL A 11 6.85 -2.79 -2.86
C VAL A 11 8.15 -2.13 -3.33
N MET A 12 9.14 -2.01 -2.44
CA MET A 12 10.49 -1.53 -2.77
C MET A 12 11.16 -2.35 -3.88
N ASN A 13 11.07 -3.68 -3.84
CA ASN A 13 11.66 -4.53 -4.88
C ASN A 13 10.94 -4.41 -6.22
N ILE A 14 9.63 -4.13 -6.21
CA ILE A 14 8.85 -3.88 -7.42
C ILE A 14 9.25 -2.51 -8.02
N GLN A 15 9.33 -1.46 -7.21
CA GLN A 15 9.74 -0.11 -7.64
C GLN A 15 11.14 -0.09 -8.25
N LYS A 16 12.10 -0.82 -7.67
CA LYS A 16 13.48 -0.90 -8.17
C LYS A 16 13.62 -1.54 -9.55
N LYS A 17 12.67 -2.39 -9.98
CA LYS A 17 12.72 -3.06 -11.28
C LYS A 17 12.45 -2.14 -12.48
N GLY A 18 11.93 -0.93 -12.25
CA GLY A 18 11.57 0.04 -13.30
C GLY A 18 12.75 0.69 -14.03
N GLY A 19 13.99 0.44 -13.61
CA GLY A 19 15.19 0.83 -14.35
C GLY A 19 15.42 2.35 -14.45
N ARG A 20 15.95 2.95 -13.38
CA ARG A 20 17.03 3.96 -13.40
C ARG A 20 17.34 4.43 -11.98
N MET A 21 18.50 4.05 -11.46
CA MET A 21 19.14 4.73 -10.34
C MET A 21 19.69 6.08 -10.81
N ALA A 22 18.82 7.05 -11.07
CA ALA A 22 19.22 8.45 -11.23
C ALA A 22 18.54 9.26 -10.12
N ALA A 23 19.16 9.20 -8.94
CA ALA A 23 19.08 10.07 -7.74
C ALA A 23 17.78 10.80 -7.31
N PHE A 24 16.67 10.92 -8.06
CA PHE A 24 15.58 11.82 -7.68
C PHE A 24 14.14 11.43 -8.03
N GLN A 25 13.82 10.39 -8.82
CA GLN A 25 12.41 10.01 -9.04
C GLN A 25 12.18 8.50 -9.13
N VAL A 26 11.47 7.95 -8.14
CA VAL A 26 10.86 6.62 -8.20
C VAL A 26 9.59 6.74 -9.05
N ASP A 27 9.48 5.93 -10.12
CA ASP A 27 8.28 5.88 -10.96
C ASP A 27 7.14 5.22 -10.18
N SER A 28 6.15 6.04 -9.78
CA SER A 28 4.96 5.62 -9.01
C SER A 28 4.04 4.66 -9.77
N THR A 29 4.25 4.45 -11.07
CA THR A 29 3.44 3.53 -11.87
C THR A 29 3.95 2.09 -11.84
N GLN A 30 5.14 1.84 -11.29
CA GLN A 30 5.79 0.52 -11.34
C GLN A 30 4.99 -0.58 -10.64
N LEU A 31 4.38 -0.28 -9.49
CA LEU A 31 3.54 -1.23 -8.78
C LEU A 31 2.31 -1.64 -9.60
N HIS A 32 1.65 -0.66 -10.22
CA HIS A 32 0.52 -0.91 -11.12
C HIS A 32 0.93 -1.73 -12.33
N LYS A 33 2.05 -1.38 -12.99
CA LYS A 33 2.61 -2.13 -14.12
C LYS A 33 2.86 -3.59 -13.75
N TRP A 34 3.44 -3.85 -12.58
CA TRP A 34 3.71 -5.20 -12.11
C TRP A 34 2.43 -6.02 -11.87
N ILE A 35 1.42 -5.45 -11.21
CA ILE A 35 0.12 -6.12 -11.01
C ILE A 35 -0.54 -6.44 -12.36
N LYS A 36 -0.47 -5.50 -13.32
CA LYS A 36 -1.02 -5.68 -14.67
C LYS A 36 -0.26 -6.73 -15.49
N GLU A 37 1.05 -6.83 -15.32
CA GLU A 37 1.87 -7.86 -15.98
C GLU A 37 1.46 -9.27 -15.51
N LYS A 38 1.21 -9.42 -14.20
CA LYS A 38 0.85 -10.70 -13.57
C LYS A 38 -0.59 -11.12 -13.80
N ASN A 39 -1.48 -10.16 -14.04
CA ASN A 39 -2.91 -10.41 -14.20
C ASN A 39 -3.41 -9.90 -15.55
N LYS A 40 -3.71 -10.83 -16.47
CA LYS A 40 -4.24 -10.53 -17.81
C LYS A 40 -5.76 -10.76 -17.88
N GLY A 41 -6.45 -10.01 -18.74
CA GLY A 41 -7.88 -10.15 -18.96
C GLY A 41 -8.69 -9.85 -17.69
N ASP A 42 -9.70 -10.66 -17.41
CA ASP A 42 -10.63 -10.46 -16.29
C ASP A 42 -9.94 -10.52 -14.92
N ARG A 43 -8.83 -11.27 -14.81
CA ARG A 43 -8.03 -11.36 -13.57
C ARG A 43 -7.43 -10.02 -13.16
N TYR A 44 -7.17 -9.12 -14.11
CA TYR A 44 -6.66 -7.78 -13.78
C TYR A 44 -7.64 -7.01 -12.89
N LYS A 45 -8.95 -7.05 -13.23
CA LYS A 45 -9.97 -6.34 -12.47
C LYS A 45 -10.06 -6.88 -11.05
N GLN A 46 -10.01 -8.20 -10.89
CA GLN A 46 -10.00 -8.87 -9.60
C GLN A 46 -8.77 -8.49 -8.77
N ALA A 47 -7.58 -8.47 -9.38
CA ALA A 47 -6.35 -8.11 -8.68
C ALA A 47 -6.37 -6.65 -8.16
N ILE A 48 -6.92 -5.71 -8.94
CA ILE A 48 -7.10 -4.32 -8.48
C ILE A 48 -8.11 -4.23 -7.33
N GLU A 49 -9.19 -5.01 -7.37
CA GLU A 49 -10.18 -5.05 -6.30
C GLU A 49 -9.59 -5.65 -5.01
N THR A 50 -8.90 -6.79 -5.12
CA THR A 50 -8.15 -7.41 -4.03
C THR A 50 -7.14 -6.44 -3.44
N PHE A 51 -6.37 -5.72 -4.27
CA PHE A 51 -5.44 -4.69 -3.82
C PHE A 51 -6.16 -3.59 -3.04
N THR A 52 -7.25 -3.06 -3.59
CA THR A 52 -7.99 -1.95 -2.97
C THR A 52 -8.54 -2.33 -1.60
N LEU A 53 -9.16 -3.52 -1.50
CA LEU A 53 -9.76 -4.00 -0.25
C LEU A 53 -8.71 -4.35 0.81
N SER A 54 -7.65 -5.07 0.43
CA SER A 54 -6.57 -5.40 1.37
C SER A 54 -5.79 -4.16 1.80
N CYS A 55 -5.58 -3.19 0.90
CA CYS A 55 -5.00 -1.89 1.24
C CYS A 55 -5.83 -1.21 2.32
N ALA A 56 -7.14 -1.01 2.08
CA ALA A 56 -8.04 -0.40 3.05
C ALA A 56 -8.03 -1.13 4.40
N GLY A 57 -8.04 -2.47 4.39
CA GLY A 57 -7.97 -3.28 5.61
C GLY A 57 -6.68 -3.05 6.41
N TYR A 58 -5.51 -3.09 5.74
CA TYR A 58 -4.23 -2.84 6.40
C TYR A 58 -4.04 -1.39 6.83
N CYS A 59 -4.59 -0.41 6.11
CA CYS A 59 -4.60 0.98 6.54
C CYS A 59 -5.27 1.15 7.90
N VAL A 60 -6.45 0.56 8.07
CA VAL A 60 -7.22 0.61 9.32
C VAL A 60 -6.52 -0.20 10.41
N ALA A 61 -6.08 -1.42 10.09
CA ALA A 61 -5.39 -2.28 11.06
C ALA A 61 -4.11 -1.63 11.61
N THR A 62 -3.27 -1.08 10.73
CA THR A 62 -2.02 -0.41 11.16
C THR A 62 -2.28 0.87 11.93
N PHE A 63 -3.34 1.61 11.60
CA PHE A 63 -3.77 2.77 12.38
C PHE A 63 -4.21 2.39 13.79
N ILE A 64 -5.13 1.43 13.91
CA ILE A 64 -5.67 0.96 15.20
C ILE A 64 -4.56 0.38 16.09
N LEU A 65 -3.66 -0.41 15.50
CA LEU A 65 -2.55 -1.05 16.22
C LEU A 65 -1.36 -0.11 16.49
N GLY A 66 -1.37 1.10 15.90
CA GLY A 66 -0.28 2.06 16.03
C GLY A 66 1.03 1.58 15.42
N ILE A 67 0.97 0.87 14.29
CA ILE A 67 2.14 0.38 13.55
C ILE A 67 2.72 1.55 12.74
N GLY A 68 3.91 2.01 13.14
CA GLY A 68 4.56 3.17 12.52
C GLY A 68 5.42 2.84 11.30
N ASP A 69 5.97 1.62 11.24
CA ASP A 69 6.97 1.20 10.27
C ASP A 69 6.35 0.79 8.92
N ARG A 70 5.83 1.78 8.20
CA ARG A 70 5.03 1.61 6.97
C ARG A 70 5.86 1.94 5.72
N ASN A 71 7.12 1.53 5.73
CA ASN A 71 8.05 1.75 4.63
C ASN A 71 7.84 0.71 3.50
N PRO A 72 8.13 1.04 2.21
CA PRO A 72 7.86 0.12 1.08
C PRO A 72 8.61 -1.23 1.11
N ASP A 73 9.65 -1.35 1.94
CA ASP A 73 10.36 -2.60 2.25
C ASP A 73 9.61 -3.50 3.24
N ASN A 74 8.79 -2.92 4.12
CA ASN A 74 7.93 -3.62 5.08
C ASN A 74 6.50 -3.85 4.57
N ILE A 75 6.25 -3.54 3.31
CA ILE A 75 4.97 -3.76 2.64
C ILE A 75 5.20 -4.71 1.47
N MET A 76 4.44 -5.79 1.43
CA MET A 76 4.50 -6.79 0.36
C MET A 76 3.19 -6.85 -0.43
N VAL A 77 3.30 -7.25 -1.70
CA VAL A 77 2.17 -7.53 -2.58
C VAL A 77 2.39 -8.87 -3.26
N ASN A 78 1.38 -9.73 -3.29
CA ASN A 78 1.40 -11.00 -4.04
C ASN A 78 0.90 -10.83 -5.48
N GLU A 79 1.13 -11.85 -6.32
CA GLU A 79 0.77 -11.81 -7.73
C GLU A 79 -0.74 -11.69 -7.96
N GLU A 80 -1.57 -12.07 -6.98
CA GLU A 80 -3.02 -11.91 -6.98
C GLU A 80 -3.48 -10.49 -6.62
N GLY A 81 -2.55 -9.59 -6.28
CA GLY A 81 -2.81 -8.19 -5.96
C GLY A 81 -3.07 -7.91 -4.48
N GLN A 82 -3.02 -8.90 -3.59
CA GLN A 82 -3.19 -8.69 -2.15
C GLN A 82 -1.96 -7.99 -1.57
N ILE A 83 -2.19 -6.86 -0.90
CA ILE A 83 -1.17 -6.12 -0.15
C ILE A 83 -1.23 -6.51 1.32
N PHE A 84 -0.07 -6.63 1.96
CA PHE A 84 0.05 -6.93 3.38
C PHE A 84 1.32 -6.34 3.99
N HIS A 85 1.25 -6.01 5.27
CA HIS A 85 2.40 -5.57 6.05
C HIS A 85 3.18 -6.79 6.57
N ILE A 86 4.49 -6.65 6.60
CA ILE A 86 5.43 -7.55 7.27
C ILE A 86 6.25 -6.75 8.29
N ASP A 87 7.08 -7.44 9.05
CA ASP A 87 7.93 -6.85 10.09
C ASP A 87 7.16 -5.92 11.05
N PHE A 88 6.33 -6.55 11.87
CA PHE A 88 5.64 -5.85 12.94
C PHE A 88 6.53 -5.59 14.15
N GLY A 89 7.87 -5.68 14.06
CA GLY A 89 8.78 -5.53 15.21
C GLY A 89 8.59 -4.22 15.99
N HIS A 90 7.97 -3.22 15.35
CA HIS A 90 7.59 -1.93 15.93
C HIS A 90 6.07 -1.78 16.10
N PHE A 91 5.45 -2.69 16.85
CA PHE A 91 4.05 -2.62 17.26
C PHE A 91 3.91 -2.10 18.71
N LEU A 92 2.84 -1.36 19.01
CA LEU A 92 2.52 -0.89 20.38
C LEU A 92 3.62 -0.04 21.08
N GLY A 93 4.18 0.98 20.42
CA GLY A 93 4.79 2.10 21.15
C GLY A 93 6.05 1.80 21.97
N HIS A 94 6.81 0.74 21.66
CA HIS A 94 8.17 0.58 22.20
C HIS A 94 9.15 1.65 21.64
N PHE A 95 8.74 2.40 20.62
CA PHE A 95 9.31 3.71 20.34
C PHE A 95 8.67 4.80 21.23
N LYS A 96 9.41 5.10 22.31
CA LYS A 96 9.45 6.39 23.01
C LYS A 96 8.25 6.76 23.89
N LYS A 97 8.29 6.28 25.15
CA LYS A 97 8.50 7.25 26.24
C LYS A 97 9.99 7.58 26.28
N LYS A 98 10.40 8.67 25.62
CA LYS A 98 11.66 9.37 25.93
C LYS A 98 11.26 10.82 26.14
N PHE A 99 11.32 11.29 27.40
CA PHE A 99 10.98 12.67 27.82
C PHE A 99 9.49 13.11 27.84
N GLY A 100 8.53 12.21 28.09
CA GLY A 100 7.19 12.63 28.52
C GLY A 100 6.24 13.20 27.45
N ILE A 101 6.57 13.09 26.16
CA ILE A 101 5.69 13.47 25.05
C ILE A 101 5.01 12.22 24.46
N ASN A 102 3.69 12.24 24.29
CA ASN A 102 2.92 11.15 23.71
C ASN A 102 2.61 11.37 22.21
N ARG A 103 2.94 10.34 21.43
CA ARG A 103 2.25 9.77 20.25
C ARG A 103 1.97 10.67 19.04
N GLU A 104 2.84 10.52 18.05
CA GLU A 104 2.55 10.89 16.67
C GLU A 104 1.49 9.91 16.10
N ARG A 105 0.22 10.32 16.09
CA ARG A 105 -0.80 9.67 15.24
C ARG A 105 -0.47 10.04 13.80
N VAL A 106 0.55 9.42 13.21
CA VAL A 106 0.91 9.72 11.84
C VAL A 106 -0.22 9.21 10.94
N PRO A 107 -0.99 10.10 10.31
CA PRO A 107 -2.12 9.71 9.47
C PRO A 107 -1.62 8.76 8.39
N PHE A 108 -2.44 7.78 8.02
CA PHE A 108 -2.12 6.91 6.90
C PHE A 108 -2.04 7.77 5.63
N VAL A 109 -0.88 7.82 5.00
CA VAL A 109 -0.69 8.50 3.72
C VAL A 109 -0.85 7.48 2.61
N LEU A 110 -1.95 7.57 1.86
CA LEU A 110 -2.07 6.88 0.58
C LEU A 110 -0.96 7.39 -0.34
N THR A 111 0.04 6.53 -0.58
CA THR A 111 1.17 6.84 -1.46
C THR A 111 0.71 6.98 -2.90
N GLU A 112 1.44 7.74 -3.71
CA GLU A 112 1.13 7.89 -5.14
C GLU A 112 1.15 6.55 -5.88
N ASP A 113 1.99 5.59 -5.47
CA ASP A 113 1.98 4.22 -6.03
C ASP A 113 0.63 3.54 -5.87
N PHE A 114 0.06 3.60 -4.66
CA PHE A 114 -1.22 2.95 -4.36
C PHE A 114 -2.36 3.65 -5.08
N LEU A 115 -2.29 4.98 -5.21
CA LEU A 115 -3.26 5.75 -5.98
C LEU A 115 -3.26 5.34 -7.45
N HIS A 116 -2.09 5.14 -8.09
CA HIS A 116 -2.04 4.64 -9.47
C HIS A 116 -2.64 3.24 -9.60
N VAL A 117 -2.45 2.35 -8.63
CA VAL A 117 -3.08 1.02 -8.65
C VAL A 117 -4.61 1.14 -8.56
N ILE A 118 -5.12 1.84 -7.55
CA ILE A 118 -6.56 2.02 -7.30
C ILE A 118 -7.24 2.72 -8.49
N ALA A 119 -6.56 3.71 -9.08
CA ALA A 119 -7.01 4.42 -10.27
C ALA A 119 -6.80 3.64 -11.58
N LYS A 120 -6.31 2.39 -11.55
CA LYS A 120 -6.05 1.55 -12.73
C LYS A 120 -5.06 2.15 -13.74
N GLY A 121 -4.09 2.91 -13.25
CA GLY A 121 -3.00 3.48 -14.04
C GLY A 121 -3.35 4.80 -14.74
N GLN A 122 -4.42 5.48 -14.34
CA GLN A 122 -4.78 6.80 -14.86
C GLN A 122 -3.67 7.83 -14.56
N GLU A 123 -3.44 8.77 -15.49
CA GLU A 123 -2.39 9.81 -15.36
C GLU A 123 -2.63 10.74 -14.17
N ASN A 124 -3.90 11.03 -13.88
CA ASN A 124 -4.31 11.86 -12.75
C ASN A 124 -5.16 11.03 -11.78
N PRO A 125 -4.56 10.14 -10.95
CA PRO A 125 -5.29 9.19 -10.11
C PRO A 125 -6.39 9.85 -9.27
N ARG A 126 -6.05 10.91 -8.53
CA ARG A 126 -6.96 11.59 -7.60
C ARG A 126 -8.19 12.23 -8.26
N LYS A 127 -8.10 12.57 -9.55
CA LYS A 127 -9.19 13.17 -10.33
C LYS A 127 -9.92 12.15 -11.21
N SER A 128 -9.44 10.91 -11.28
CA SER A 128 -10.02 9.89 -12.13
C SER A 128 -11.38 9.39 -11.60
N LYS A 129 -12.28 9.05 -12.52
CA LYS A 129 -13.56 8.41 -12.18
C LYS A 129 -13.34 7.04 -11.57
N GLU A 130 -12.29 6.34 -12.01
CA GLU A 130 -11.86 5.05 -11.50
C GLU A 130 -11.52 5.15 -10.01
N PHE A 131 -10.68 6.12 -9.63
CA PHE A 131 -10.38 6.35 -8.23
C PHE A 131 -11.64 6.71 -7.47
N GLN A 132 -12.48 7.64 -7.92
CA GLN A 132 -13.73 7.98 -7.21
C GLN A 132 -14.64 6.76 -7.00
N ARG A 133 -14.78 5.90 -8.03
CA ARG A 133 -15.59 4.68 -7.98
C ARG A 133 -15.03 3.64 -7.01
N GLN A 134 -13.71 3.50 -6.92
CA GLN A 134 -13.05 2.55 -6.01
C GLN A 134 -12.91 3.14 -4.59
N ALA A 135 -12.69 4.44 -4.51
CA ALA A 135 -12.42 5.15 -3.28
C ALA A 135 -13.68 5.32 -2.43
N ALA A 136 -14.90 5.11 -2.95
CA ALA A 136 -16.06 4.91 -2.09
C ALA A 136 -15.81 3.83 -1.02
N ALA A 137 -15.17 2.71 -1.41
CA ALA A 137 -14.78 1.65 -0.48
C ALA A 137 -13.57 1.99 0.40
N VAL A 138 -12.86 3.10 0.15
CA VAL A 138 -11.68 3.52 0.91
C VAL A 138 -12.05 4.70 1.84
N PHE A 139 -12.73 5.72 1.32
CA PHE A 139 -13.21 6.91 2.04
C PHE A 139 -14.30 6.60 3.06
N LEU A 140 -15.26 5.71 2.81
CA LEU A 140 -16.23 5.31 3.83
C LEU A 140 -15.54 4.72 5.06
N PHE A 141 -14.43 4.00 4.85
CA PHE A 141 -13.66 3.40 5.91
C PHE A 141 -12.79 4.44 6.63
N PHE A 142 -12.06 5.30 5.91
CA PHE A 142 -11.23 6.33 6.55
C PHE A 142 -12.03 7.43 7.27
N ALA A 143 -13.21 7.83 6.75
CA ALA A 143 -14.05 8.85 7.39
C ALA A 143 -14.60 8.44 8.77
N HIS A 144 -14.56 7.15 9.11
CA HIS A 144 -15.00 6.64 10.42
C HIS A 144 -13.87 6.55 11.45
N PHE A 145 -12.60 6.60 11.02
CA PHE A 145 -11.43 6.39 11.86
C PHE A 145 -10.44 7.57 11.90
N ALA A 146 -10.67 8.62 11.10
CA ALA A 146 -9.92 9.88 11.14
C ALA A 146 -10.55 10.90 12.11
#